data_AF-A0AAW9JIZ2-F1
#
_entry.id   AF-A0AAW9JIZ2-F1
#
_cell.length_a   1.000
_cell.length_b   1.000
_cell.length_c   1.000
_cell.angle_alpha   90.00
_cell.angle_beta   90.00
_cell.angle_gamma   90.00
#
_symmetry.space_group_name_H-M   'P 1'
#
loop_
_entity.id
_entity.type
_entity.pdbx_description
1 polymer ?
#
loop_
_entity_poly.entity_id
_entity_poly.type
_entity_poly.pdbx_seq_one_letter_code
_entity_poly.pdbx_strand_id
1 'polypeptide(L)'
;MQAIVRCLDGSFYYSMVFGCICTKKHQLANDVWYDYAYLILDKTKTKLILQHEFLPNNKSYEPILLFLDADQSDWQVNEIGEGGIQQLISPEILENLRENRVPHSLVLKCVDLDSKLKQTNYRQISNEQECKNFLTISRHLHDAYIEKIVLRENKLLVTFDGVWGCKIILSFAGNPSFHYTQNIDYDFYWKDCSLLIRDNRYYLVDEDLADGSQITEYHQWFTADQISYWVFPKHDPILPSSKVVPFKQSGKLRLAEVAFEGYGKLYTYTCPDRSMTEDDWVMVPVGKENVLKEAQIINIYESYPETLHLNFPLVKLKTVAKLYSTFNEERAIERVLTLMDKKVLDFSTVDPNFKEGIYHMLETPMGYFWIELNQQPIPMKITQYHFVDDEYSVDCVLKMQPIGVTPDKIKTLKLLSNIDLTTWNEVDVVSDEFGEGYQWEKDGFTFGASGIITNFDGCEVSSSEHYLPFYDYWRTEMYNRNPDYYGFMIAWKKFVSIEDLSIDFALT
;
A
#
# COMPACT_ATOMS: atom_id res chain seq x y z
N MET A 1 -13.50 -7.47 36.84
CA MET A 1 -13.47 -7.97 35.46
C MET A 1 -14.72 -7.60 34.67
N GLN A 2 -14.56 -6.74 33.67
CA GLN A 2 -15.56 -6.40 32.64
C GLN A 2 -15.09 -6.87 31.27
N ALA A 3 -16.01 -7.27 30.40
CA ALA A 3 -15.72 -7.64 29.01
C ALA A 3 -16.66 -6.96 28.01
N ILE A 4 -16.14 -6.71 26.80
CA ILE A 4 -16.96 -6.52 25.61
C ILE A 4 -17.25 -7.90 25.04
N VAL A 5 -18.54 -8.18 24.85
CA VAL A 5 -19.03 -9.43 24.26
C VAL A 5 -19.41 -9.15 22.81
N ARG A 6 -18.66 -9.75 21.88
CA ARG A 6 -18.93 -9.64 20.44
C ARG A 6 -20.03 -10.63 20.04
N CYS A 7 -21.00 -10.14 19.28
CA CYS A 7 -22.08 -10.94 18.73
C CYS A 7 -21.74 -11.37 17.30
N LEU A 8 -22.32 -12.48 16.86
CA LEU A 8 -22.07 -13.01 15.51
C LEU A 8 -22.60 -12.12 14.39
N ASP A 9 -23.55 -11.22 14.70
CA ASP A 9 -24.09 -10.24 13.77
C ASP A 9 -23.22 -8.98 13.63
N GLY A 10 -22.03 -8.95 14.25
CA GLY A 10 -21.14 -7.78 14.26
C GLY A 10 -21.53 -6.71 15.31
N SER A 11 -22.64 -6.89 16.04
CA SER A 11 -22.95 -6.07 17.20
C SER A 11 -22.12 -6.49 18.42
N PHE A 12 -22.14 -5.66 19.47
CA PHE A 12 -21.51 -6.01 20.74
C PHE A 12 -22.30 -5.44 21.91
N TYR A 13 -22.04 -5.95 23.11
CA TYR A 13 -22.55 -5.41 24.36
C TYR A 13 -21.52 -5.59 25.48
N TYR A 14 -21.68 -4.89 26.58
CA TYR A 14 -20.79 -5.02 27.74
C TYR A 14 -21.39 -6.01 28.73
N SER A 15 -20.57 -6.81 29.40
CA SER A 15 -20.98 -7.58 30.58
C SER A 15 -19.86 -7.64 31.60
N MET A 16 -20.22 -7.65 32.88
CA MET A 16 -19.34 -8.17 33.92
C MET A 16 -19.10 -9.65 33.66
N VAL A 17 -17.90 -10.10 34.04
CA VAL A 17 -17.53 -11.52 34.07
C VAL A 17 -17.64 -11.96 35.52
N PHE A 18 -18.49 -12.95 35.80
CA PHE A 18 -18.80 -13.38 37.16
C PHE A 18 -17.98 -14.59 37.60
N GLY A 19 -17.46 -15.35 36.64
CA GLY A 19 -16.66 -16.54 36.88
C GLY A 19 -16.27 -17.24 35.59
N CYS A 20 -15.56 -18.35 35.71
CA CYS A 20 -15.16 -19.20 34.59
C CYS A 20 -15.18 -20.69 34.97
N ILE A 21 -15.43 -21.52 33.97
CA ILE A 21 -15.32 -22.98 34.04
C ILE A 21 -14.37 -23.47 32.96
N CYS A 22 -13.59 -24.48 33.29
CA CYS A 22 -12.78 -25.22 32.34
C CYS A 22 -13.71 -26.11 31.52
N THR A 23 -13.54 -26.02 30.21
CA THR A 23 -14.31 -26.75 29.20
C THR A 23 -13.47 -27.80 28.52
N LYS A 24 -12.15 -27.60 28.46
CA LYS A 24 -11.23 -28.56 27.87
C LYS A 24 -9.84 -28.41 28.49
N LYS A 25 -9.22 -29.55 28.82
CA LYS A 25 -7.80 -29.64 29.16
C LYS A 25 -7.03 -30.07 27.91
N HIS A 26 -5.96 -29.35 27.61
CA HIS A 26 -4.99 -29.73 26.61
C HIS A 26 -3.68 -30.10 27.29
N GLN A 27 -2.96 -31.04 26.69
CA GLN A 27 -1.66 -31.46 27.17
C GLN A 27 -0.78 -31.80 25.96
N LEU A 28 0.34 -31.10 25.83
CA LEU A 28 1.35 -31.37 24.80
C LEU A 28 2.72 -31.42 25.48
N ALA A 29 3.33 -32.61 25.51
CA ALA A 29 4.56 -32.88 26.23
C ALA A 29 4.48 -32.41 27.71
N ASN A 30 5.20 -31.35 28.06
CA ASN A 30 5.26 -30.78 29.41
C ASN A 30 4.31 -29.59 29.62
N ASP A 31 3.63 -29.13 28.57
CA ASP A 31 2.73 -27.98 28.64
C ASP A 31 1.28 -28.43 28.83
N VAL A 32 0.63 -27.84 29.82
CA VAL A 32 -0.79 -28.04 30.13
C VAL A 32 -1.48 -26.69 30.08
N TRP A 33 -2.51 -26.57 29.24
CA TRP A 33 -3.35 -25.39 29.18
C TRP A 33 -4.83 -25.77 29.11
N TYR A 34 -5.69 -24.82 29.43
CA TYR A 34 -7.13 -25.06 29.59
C TYR A 34 -7.94 -24.06 28.75
N ASP A 35 -8.99 -24.54 28.11
CA ASP A 35 -10.00 -23.67 27.48
C ASP A 35 -11.08 -23.34 28.51
N TYR A 36 -11.41 -22.07 28.64
CA TYR A 36 -12.42 -21.60 29.57
C TYR A 36 -13.69 -21.11 28.86
N ALA A 37 -14.83 -21.34 29.51
CA ALA A 37 -16.06 -20.59 29.26
C ALA A 37 -16.34 -19.70 30.47
N TYR A 38 -16.74 -18.47 30.19
CA TYR A 38 -16.92 -17.43 31.19
C TYR A 38 -18.39 -17.17 31.42
N LEU A 39 -18.77 -17.03 32.69
CA LEU A 39 -20.11 -16.71 33.12
C LEU A 39 -20.35 -15.21 32.96
N ILE A 40 -21.25 -14.86 32.05
CA ILE A 40 -21.63 -13.47 31.74
C ILE A 40 -23.15 -13.34 31.67
N LEU A 41 -23.68 -12.11 31.66
CA LEU A 41 -25.07 -11.87 31.29
C LEU A 41 -25.23 -11.89 29.77
N ASP A 42 -26.40 -12.31 29.30
CA ASP A 42 -26.76 -12.21 27.90
C ASP A 42 -27.01 -10.75 27.45
N LYS A 43 -27.14 -10.53 26.14
CA LYS A 43 -27.35 -9.20 25.54
C LYS A 43 -28.58 -8.48 26.11
N THR A 44 -29.63 -9.23 26.48
CA THR A 44 -30.86 -8.68 27.07
C THR A 44 -30.76 -8.46 28.57
N LYS A 45 -29.68 -8.88 29.23
CA LYS A 45 -29.45 -8.77 30.68
C LYS A 45 -30.51 -9.49 31.50
N THR A 46 -31.03 -10.59 30.97
CA THR A 46 -32.11 -11.37 31.59
C THR A 46 -31.68 -12.76 32.02
N LYS A 47 -30.55 -13.24 31.51
CA LYS A 47 -30.06 -14.60 31.76
C LYS A 47 -28.54 -14.59 31.89
N LEU A 48 -28.04 -15.54 32.67
CA LEU A 48 -26.62 -15.87 32.69
C LEU A 48 -26.34 -16.92 31.62
N ILE A 49 -25.23 -16.76 30.92
CA ILE A 49 -24.76 -17.67 29.87
C ILE A 49 -23.28 -17.99 30.09
N LEU A 50 -22.89 -19.18 29.63
CA LEU A 50 -21.49 -19.57 29.52
C LEU A 50 -21.00 -19.21 28.12
N GLN A 51 -20.09 -18.25 28.04
CA GLN A 51 -19.54 -17.77 26.80
C GLN A 51 -18.06 -18.17 26.70
N HIS A 52 -17.70 -18.93 25.66
CA HIS A 52 -16.31 -19.18 25.35
C HIS A 52 -15.60 -17.87 24.98
N GLU A 53 -14.37 -17.71 25.43
CA GLU A 53 -13.52 -16.58 25.08
C GLU A 53 -13.29 -16.51 23.57
N PHE A 54 -13.09 -17.65 22.94
CA PHE A 54 -12.89 -17.77 21.50
C PHE A 54 -14.09 -18.44 20.83
N LEU A 55 -14.30 -18.15 19.54
CA LEU A 55 -15.30 -18.82 18.74
C LEU A 55 -15.01 -20.34 18.68
N PRO A 56 -15.93 -21.19 19.16
CA PRO A 56 -15.74 -22.64 19.13
C PRO A 56 -15.53 -23.16 17.71
N ASN A 57 -14.66 -24.15 17.53
CA ASN A 57 -14.34 -24.80 16.24
C ASN A 57 -13.76 -23.86 15.16
N ASN A 58 -13.28 -22.68 15.54
CA ASN A 58 -12.53 -21.80 14.63
C ASN A 58 -11.03 -22.10 14.72
N LYS A 59 -10.37 -22.30 13.57
CA LYS A 59 -8.91 -22.49 13.50
C LYS A 59 -8.11 -21.20 13.81
N SER A 60 -8.78 -20.04 13.83
CA SER A 60 -8.13 -18.73 13.85
C SER A 60 -8.17 -18.03 15.22
N TYR A 61 -8.57 -18.73 16.29
CA TYR A 61 -8.67 -18.17 17.66
C TYR A 61 -9.33 -16.77 17.72
N GLU A 62 -10.45 -16.60 17.01
CA GLU A 62 -11.16 -15.30 16.99
C GLU A 62 -11.84 -15.05 18.34
N PRO A 63 -11.49 -13.98 19.09
CA PRO A 63 -12.04 -13.75 20.41
C PRO A 63 -13.45 -13.15 20.35
N ILE A 64 -14.37 -13.77 21.08
CA ILE A 64 -15.71 -13.29 21.36
C ILE A 64 -15.71 -12.37 22.59
N LEU A 65 -14.89 -12.69 23.59
CA LEU A 65 -14.72 -11.89 24.79
C LEU A 65 -13.46 -11.05 24.69
N LEU A 66 -13.63 -9.74 24.86
CA LEU A 66 -12.53 -8.79 24.97
C LEU A 66 -12.53 -8.23 26.39
N PHE A 67 -11.62 -8.69 27.25
CA PHE A 67 -11.55 -8.29 28.66
C PHE A 67 -10.95 -6.89 28.80
N LEU A 68 -11.74 -5.96 29.34
CA LEU A 68 -11.35 -4.55 29.50
C LEU A 68 -10.46 -4.31 30.70
N ASP A 69 -10.49 -5.22 31.66
CA ASP A 69 -9.67 -5.21 32.87
C ASP A 69 -9.44 -6.65 33.34
N ALA A 70 -8.36 -6.85 34.06
CA ALA A 70 -7.98 -8.14 34.63
C ALA A 70 -8.30 -8.25 36.14
N ASP A 71 -9.19 -7.39 36.66
CA ASP A 71 -9.47 -7.38 38.10
C ASP A 71 -10.27 -8.62 38.52
N GLN A 72 -9.60 -9.51 39.24
CA GLN A 72 -10.16 -10.72 39.85
C GLN A 72 -9.93 -10.71 41.38
N SER A 73 -9.78 -9.53 41.99
CA SER A 73 -9.45 -9.40 43.42
C SER A 73 -10.50 -9.99 44.37
N ASP A 74 -11.76 -10.09 43.93
CA ASP A 74 -12.87 -10.69 44.66
C ASP A 74 -13.22 -12.11 44.20
N TRP A 75 -12.37 -12.71 43.35
CA TRP A 75 -12.59 -14.07 42.86
C TRP A 75 -11.98 -15.11 43.78
N GLN A 76 -12.66 -16.25 43.88
CA GLN A 76 -12.13 -17.47 44.45
C GLN A 76 -12.07 -18.54 43.35
N VAL A 77 -10.87 -19.03 43.05
CA VAL A 77 -10.62 -20.05 42.01
C VAL A 77 -9.93 -21.29 42.59
N ASN A 78 -10.14 -22.45 41.95
CA ASN A 78 -9.50 -23.72 42.29
C ASN A 78 -8.13 -23.88 41.58
N GLU A 79 -7.48 -25.03 41.76
CA GLU A 79 -6.14 -25.32 41.23
C GLU A 79 -6.04 -25.28 39.69
N ILE A 80 -7.16 -25.49 38.99
CA ILE A 80 -7.23 -25.43 37.53
C ILE A 80 -7.84 -24.11 37.04
N GLY A 81 -7.93 -23.10 37.92
CA GLY A 81 -8.39 -21.76 37.58
C GLY A 81 -9.89 -21.59 37.44
N GLU A 82 -10.71 -22.60 37.79
CA GLU A 82 -12.18 -22.45 37.78
C GLU A 82 -12.68 -21.78 39.04
N GLY A 83 -13.66 -20.89 38.89
CA GLY A 83 -14.17 -20.14 40.01
C GLY A 83 -14.91 -18.90 39.58
N GLY A 84 -14.99 -17.93 40.49
CA GLY A 84 -15.63 -16.65 40.21
C GLY A 84 -15.76 -15.81 41.46
N ILE A 85 -16.60 -14.79 41.38
CA ILE A 85 -16.83 -13.85 42.48
C ILE A 85 -17.25 -14.61 43.74
N GLN A 86 -16.46 -14.50 44.80
CA GLN A 86 -16.56 -15.33 46.02
C GLN A 86 -17.96 -15.33 46.64
N GLN A 87 -18.67 -14.20 46.58
CA GLN A 87 -20.00 -14.04 47.17
C GLN A 87 -21.14 -14.62 46.31
N LEU A 88 -20.86 -14.97 45.05
CA LEU A 88 -21.86 -15.40 44.07
C LEU A 88 -21.63 -16.82 43.56
N ILE A 89 -20.37 -17.20 43.34
CA ILE A 89 -20.00 -18.43 42.64
C ILE A 89 -19.38 -19.40 43.65
N SER A 90 -20.20 -20.35 44.11
CA SER A 90 -19.76 -21.49 44.92
C SER A 90 -19.51 -22.73 44.04
N PRO A 91 -18.81 -23.77 44.55
CA PRO A 91 -18.66 -25.04 43.83
C PRO A 91 -19.98 -25.67 43.38
N GLU A 92 -21.03 -25.57 44.21
CA GLU A 92 -22.37 -26.05 43.86
C GLU A 92 -22.99 -25.25 42.69
N ILE A 93 -22.78 -23.93 42.66
CA ILE A 93 -23.21 -23.09 41.53
C ILE A 93 -22.43 -23.46 40.26
N LEU A 94 -21.13 -23.73 40.35
CA LEU A 94 -20.32 -24.15 39.20
C LEU A 94 -20.86 -25.47 38.59
N GLU A 95 -21.20 -26.46 39.40
CA GLU A 95 -21.81 -27.71 38.91
C GLU A 95 -23.18 -27.46 38.28
N ASN A 96 -24.00 -26.61 38.89
CA ASN A 96 -25.29 -26.22 38.32
C ASN A 96 -25.17 -25.49 36.98
N LEU A 97 -24.11 -24.70 36.77
CA LEU A 97 -23.83 -24.03 35.49
C LEU A 97 -23.55 -25.05 34.38
N ARG A 98 -22.83 -26.15 34.67
CA ARG A 98 -22.56 -27.22 33.69
C ARG A 98 -23.83 -27.89 33.19
N GLU A 99 -24.83 -28.01 34.06
CA GLU A 99 -26.15 -28.57 33.75
C GLU A 99 -27.16 -27.52 33.26
N ASN A 100 -26.73 -26.27 33.05
CA ASN A 100 -27.58 -25.15 32.65
C ASN A 100 -28.74 -24.87 33.63
N ARG A 101 -28.54 -25.12 34.93
CA ARG A 101 -29.52 -24.94 36.02
C ARG A 101 -29.19 -23.71 36.86
N VAL A 102 -29.29 -22.53 36.27
CA VAL A 102 -28.93 -21.28 36.99
C VAL A 102 -30.09 -20.79 37.85
N PRO A 103 -29.93 -20.61 39.18
CA PRO A 103 -30.99 -20.07 40.03
C PRO A 103 -31.36 -18.64 39.63
N HIS A 104 -32.67 -18.34 39.55
CA HIS A 104 -33.14 -16.99 39.20
C HIS A 104 -32.63 -15.91 40.17
N SER A 105 -32.49 -16.25 41.46
CA SER A 105 -31.93 -15.36 42.48
C SER A 105 -30.47 -14.97 42.22
N LEU A 106 -29.68 -15.85 41.58
CA LEU A 106 -28.30 -15.55 41.18
C LEU A 106 -28.29 -14.54 40.02
N VAL A 107 -29.17 -14.73 39.03
CA VAL A 107 -29.30 -13.80 37.88
C VAL A 107 -29.61 -12.39 38.36
N LEU A 108 -30.55 -12.21 39.29
CA LEU A 108 -30.90 -10.89 39.84
C LEU A 108 -29.70 -10.19 40.51
N LYS A 109 -28.89 -10.94 41.28
CA LYS A 109 -27.67 -10.40 41.90
C LYS A 109 -26.63 -9.99 40.85
N CYS A 110 -26.44 -10.81 39.82
CA CYS A 110 -25.53 -10.51 38.73
C CYS A 110 -25.96 -9.25 37.94
N VAL A 111 -27.26 -9.10 37.68
CA VAL A 111 -27.82 -7.90 37.02
C VAL A 111 -27.59 -6.64 37.87
N ASP A 112 -27.79 -6.71 39.19
CA ASP A 112 -27.52 -5.59 40.09
C ASP A 112 -26.04 -5.17 40.05
N LEU A 113 -25.11 -6.13 40.10
CA LEU A 113 -23.68 -5.83 40.00
C LEU A 113 -23.29 -5.26 38.63
N ASP A 114 -23.76 -5.85 37.53
CA ASP A 114 -23.47 -5.39 36.16
C ASP A 114 -23.97 -3.96 35.91
N SER A 115 -25.13 -3.61 36.47
CA SER A 115 -25.74 -2.27 36.33
C SER A 115 -24.89 -1.14 36.93
N LYS A 116 -23.99 -1.47 37.84
CA LYS A 116 -23.08 -0.51 38.50
C LYS A 116 -21.85 -0.19 37.65
N LEU A 117 -21.58 -0.96 36.58
CA LEU A 117 -20.40 -0.77 35.75
C LEU A 117 -20.61 0.34 34.71
N LYS A 118 -19.61 1.21 34.57
CA LYS A 118 -19.58 2.19 33.48
C LYS A 118 -19.29 1.50 32.16
N GLN A 119 -20.21 1.63 31.20
CA GLN A 119 -20.05 1.09 29.85
C GLN A 119 -19.35 2.13 28.97
N THR A 120 -18.04 1.98 28.79
CA THR A 120 -17.24 2.87 27.95
C THR A 120 -16.16 2.08 27.23
N ASN A 121 -15.93 2.39 25.96
CA ASN A 121 -14.78 1.87 25.21
C ASN A 121 -13.55 2.79 25.31
N TYR A 122 -13.69 3.97 25.91
CA TYR A 122 -12.60 4.89 26.22
C TYR A 122 -12.03 4.62 27.61
N ARG A 123 -10.70 4.61 27.72
CA ARG A 123 -9.95 4.45 28.96
C ARG A 123 -8.76 5.40 28.99
N GLN A 124 -8.45 5.90 30.18
CA GLN A 124 -7.23 6.67 30.43
C GLN A 124 -6.30 5.81 31.28
N ILE A 125 -5.03 5.77 30.92
CA ILE A 125 -4.02 5.03 31.67
C ILE A 125 -3.38 6.01 32.64
N SER A 126 -3.59 5.77 33.94
CA SER A 126 -3.11 6.64 35.02
C SER A 126 -2.20 5.94 36.02
N ASN A 127 -2.08 4.62 35.96
CA ASN A 127 -1.28 3.80 36.88
C ASN A 127 -0.95 2.44 36.25
N GLU A 128 -0.13 1.64 36.95
CA GLU A 128 0.28 0.31 36.48
C GLU A 128 -0.88 -0.67 36.26
N GLN A 129 -1.95 -0.57 37.07
CA GLN A 129 -3.11 -1.43 36.88
C GLN A 129 -3.81 -1.13 35.56
N GLU A 130 -3.91 0.13 35.16
CA GLU A 130 -4.43 0.50 33.84
C GLU A 130 -3.49 0.11 32.70
N CYS A 131 -2.16 0.07 32.93
CA CYS A 131 -1.24 -0.52 31.97
C CYS A 131 -1.54 -2.02 31.77
N LYS A 132 -1.73 -2.78 32.85
CA LYS A 132 -2.12 -4.20 32.78
C LYS A 132 -3.46 -4.40 32.10
N ASN A 133 -4.44 -3.54 32.37
CA ASN A 133 -5.74 -3.57 31.70
C ASN A 133 -5.59 -3.35 30.18
N PHE A 134 -4.76 -2.38 29.77
CA PHE A 134 -4.44 -2.16 28.37
C PHE A 134 -3.79 -3.38 27.71
N LEU A 135 -2.75 -3.96 28.34
CA LEU A 135 -2.07 -5.16 27.81
C LEU A 135 -3.01 -6.37 27.74
N THR A 136 -3.95 -6.48 28.67
CA THR A 136 -4.99 -7.53 28.69
C THR A 136 -5.91 -7.41 27.47
N ILE A 137 -6.49 -6.21 27.25
CA ILE A 137 -7.43 -6.01 26.14
C ILE A 137 -6.74 -6.04 24.78
N SER A 138 -5.50 -5.55 24.71
CA SER A 138 -4.72 -5.53 23.47
C SER A 138 -4.06 -6.86 23.17
N ARG A 139 -4.08 -7.83 24.11
CA ARG A 139 -3.27 -9.05 24.09
C ARG A 139 -1.81 -8.73 23.75
N HIS A 140 -1.28 -7.75 24.44
CA HIS A 140 0.07 -7.24 24.24
C HIS A 140 0.36 -6.76 22.81
N LEU A 141 -0.66 -6.36 22.06
CA LEU A 141 -0.53 -5.98 20.64
C LEU A 141 0.13 -7.08 19.78
N HIS A 142 0.05 -8.35 20.20
CA HIS A 142 0.55 -9.48 19.43
C HIS A 142 -0.19 -9.57 18.08
N ASP A 143 0.56 -9.65 16.98
CA ASP A 143 0.12 -9.56 15.59
C ASP A 143 -0.57 -8.23 15.21
N ALA A 144 -0.47 -7.20 16.06
CA ALA A 144 -0.98 -5.88 15.71
C ALA A 144 -0.01 -5.17 14.77
N TYR A 145 -0.53 -4.28 13.94
CA TYR A 145 0.27 -3.38 13.13
C TYR A 145 -0.31 -1.98 13.20
N ILE A 146 0.53 -0.99 12.93
CA ILE A 146 0.11 0.40 12.93
C ILE A 146 -0.57 0.71 11.59
N GLU A 147 -1.90 0.82 11.60
CA GLU A 147 -2.71 1.22 10.44
C GLU A 147 -2.48 2.70 10.10
N LYS A 148 -2.34 3.55 11.14
CA LYS A 148 -2.28 5.01 10.95
C LYS A 148 -1.65 5.73 12.14
N ILE A 149 -0.82 6.72 11.85
CA ILE A 149 -0.33 7.71 12.82
C ILE A 149 -0.83 9.10 12.40
N VAL A 150 -1.38 9.87 13.34
CA VAL A 150 -1.91 11.22 13.09
C VAL A 150 -1.51 12.17 14.21
N LEU A 151 -0.83 13.26 13.87
CA LEU A 151 -0.58 14.36 14.79
C LEU A 151 -1.67 15.44 14.65
N ARG A 152 -2.37 15.77 15.74
CA ARG A 152 -3.39 16.84 15.80
C ARG A 152 -3.35 17.53 17.15
N GLU A 153 -3.33 18.86 17.17
CA GLU A 153 -3.53 19.67 18.39
C GLU A 153 -2.67 19.23 19.58
N ASN A 154 -1.37 18.97 19.33
CA ASN A 154 -0.40 18.45 20.31
C ASN A 154 -0.72 17.06 20.90
N LYS A 155 -1.53 16.27 20.19
CA LYS A 155 -1.77 14.86 20.47
C LYS A 155 -1.33 14.01 19.30
N LEU A 156 -0.65 12.91 19.62
CA LEU A 156 -0.30 11.87 18.66
C LEU A 156 -1.32 10.74 18.80
N LEU A 157 -2.05 10.48 17.72
CA LEU A 157 -3.01 9.38 17.63
C LEU A 157 -2.39 8.24 16.83
N VAL A 158 -2.35 7.04 17.41
CA VAL A 158 -1.82 5.83 16.77
C VAL A 158 -2.94 4.80 16.71
N THR A 159 -3.27 4.34 15.50
CA THR A 159 -4.31 3.32 15.27
C THR A 159 -3.64 1.98 15.04
N PHE A 160 -3.88 1.04 15.94
CA PHE A 160 -3.50 -0.36 15.82
C PHE A 160 -4.67 -1.16 15.26
N ASP A 161 -4.40 -1.86 14.16
CA ASP A 161 -5.26 -2.91 13.60
C ASP A 161 -4.52 -4.25 13.71
N GLY A 162 -5.15 -5.36 13.36
CA GLY A 162 -4.60 -6.70 13.57
C GLY A 162 -4.78 -7.22 15.01
N VAL A 163 -5.03 -6.35 15.99
CA VAL A 163 -5.39 -6.74 17.36
C VAL A 163 -6.57 -7.71 17.34
N TRP A 164 -6.46 -8.82 18.08
CA TRP A 164 -7.42 -9.91 17.97
C TRP A 164 -8.82 -9.45 18.43
N GLY A 165 -9.77 -9.51 17.50
CA GLY A 165 -11.17 -9.12 17.68
C GLY A 165 -11.48 -7.62 17.83
N CYS A 166 -10.50 -6.73 17.77
CA CYS A 166 -10.75 -5.28 17.84
C CYS A 166 -9.72 -4.44 17.07
N LYS A 167 -9.98 -3.13 16.96
CA LYS A 167 -8.99 -2.09 16.68
C LYS A 167 -8.80 -1.25 17.94
N ILE A 168 -7.59 -0.74 18.14
CA ILE A 168 -7.29 0.14 19.26
C ILE A 168 -6.73 1.45 18.74
N ILE A 169 -7.29 2.57 19.19
CA ILE A 169 -6.72 3.90 18.95
C ILE A 169 -6.08 4.38 20.25
N LEU A 170 -4.78 4.62 20.24
CA LEU A 170 -4.04 5.23 21.34
C LEU A 170 -3.87 6.73 21.09
N SER A 171 -4.05 7.53 22.13
CA SER A 171 -3.79 8.97 22.13
C SER A 171 -2.70 9.25 23.16
N PHE A 172 -1.59 9.80 22.67
CA PHE A 172 -0.44 10.27 23.42
C PHE A 172 -0.49 11.81 23.50
N ALA A 173 -0.56 12.36 24.70
CA ALA A 173 -0.75 13.80 24.95
C ALA A 173 0.21 14.32 26.03
N GLY A 174 0.46 15.62 26.05
CA GLY A 174 1.50 16.20 26.90
C GLY A 174 2.88 15.79 26.38
N ASN A 175 3.37 16.52 25.39
CA ASN A 175 4.69 16.30 24.80
C ASN A 175 4.90 14.90 24.19
N PRO A 176 4.07 14.45 23.22
CA PRO A 176 4.29 13.17 22.57
C PRO A 176 5.59 13.16 21.76
N SER A 177 6.30 12.04 21.80
CA SER A 177 7.47 11.74 20.97
C SER A 177 7.44 10.26 20.59
N PHE A 178 8.07 9.89 19.48
CA PHE A 178 8.10 8.51 19.04
C PHE A 178 9.36 8.23 18.21
N HIS A 179 9.81 6.99 18.25
CA HIS A 179 10.77 6.42 17.32
C HIS A 179 10.08 5.26 16.61
N TYR A 180 9.81 5.43 15.31
CA TYR A 180 9.17 4.42 14.49
C TYR A 180 9.80 4.48 13.11
N THR A 181 10.43 3.38 12.71
CA THR A 181 11.04 3.22 11.39
C THR A 181 10.23 2.18 10.63
N GLN A 182 9.65 2.57 9.50
CA GLN A 182 9.00 1.63 8.60
C GLN A 182 10.11 0.93 7.80
N ASN A 183 10.77 -0.03 8.43
CA ASN A 183 11.91 -0.72 7.85
C ASN A 183 11.39 -1.75 6.84
N ILE A 184 11.82 -1.64 5.58
CA ILE A 184 11.31 -2.41 4.42
C ILE A 184 11.66 -3.92 4.54
N ASP A 185 12.63 -4.26 5.38
CA ASP A 185 13.16 -5.62 5.55
C ASP A 185 12.65 -6.37 6.80
N TYR A 186 11.82 -5.74 7.65
CA TYR A 186 11.34 -6.33 8.93
C TYR A 186 9.82 -6.50 9.00
N ASP A 187 9.37 -7.47 9.82
CA ASP A 187 7.97 -7.76 10.11
C ASP A 187 7.20 -6.47 10.45
N PHE A 188 6.15 -6.15 9.69
CA PHE A 188 5.26 -5.01 9.95
C PHE A 188 4.41 -5.17 11.23
N TYR A 189 4.46 -6.35 11.85
CA TYR A 189 3.64 -6.77 12.97
C TYR A 189 4.43 -6.74 14.28
N TRP A 190 3.79 -6.21 15.31
CA TRP A 190 4.26 -6.24 16.68
C TRP A 190 4.13 -7.67 17.20
N LYS A 191 5.23 -8.21 17.70
CA LYS A 191 5.25 -9.58 18.25
C LYS A 191 4.81 -9.59 19.71
N ASP A 192 5.13 -8.53 20.43
CA ASP A 192 4.74 -8.31 21.81
C ASP A 192 4.90 -6.81 22.11
N CYS A 193 4.43 -6.34 23.26
CA CYS A 193 4.70 -4.98 23.69
C CYS A 193 4.80 -4.80 25.19
N SER A 194 5.55 -3.77 25.56
CA SER A 194 5.64 -3.26 26.91
C SER A 194 5.00 -1.89 27.01
N LEU A 195 4.23 -1.67 28.09
CA LEU A 195 3.72 -0.35 28.46
C LEU A 195 4.22 0.03 29.86
N LEU A 196 5.17 0.95 29.91
CA LEU A 196 5.95 1.30 31.10
C LEU A 196 5.66 2.74 31.56
N ILE A 197 5.78 2.97 32.87
CA ILE A 197 5.72 4.30 33.48
C ILE A 197 7.11 4.62 34.04
N ARG A 198 7.80 5.63 33.51
CA ARG A 198 9.15 6.05 33.93
C ARG A 198 9.22 7.56 34.02
N ASP A 199 9.76 8.09 35.12
CA ASP A 199 9.92 9.53 35.34
C ASP A 199 8.64 10.35 35.04
N ASN A 200 7.49 9.85 35.52
CA ASN A 200 6.15 10.40 35.28
C ASN A 200 5.74 10.48 33.80
N ARG A 201 6.28 9.58 32.97
CA ARG A 201 6.03 9.52 31.54
C ARG A 201 5.75 8.09 31.09
N TYR A 202 4.87 7.93 30.10
CA TYR A 202 4.45 6.64 29.58
C TYR A 202 5.29 6.25 28.36
N TYR A 203 5.67 4.98 28.26
CA TYR A 203 6.41 4.41 27.14
C TYR A 203 5.71 3.14 26.65
N LEU A 204 5.23 3.15 25.41
CA LEU A 204 4.80 1.95 24.70
C LEU A 204 5.96 1.52 23.79
N VAL A 205 6.40 0.28 23.90
CA VAL A 205 7.57 -0.25 23.17
C VAL A 205 7.22 -1.58 22.50
N ASP A 206 7.64 -1.74 21.24
CA ASP A 206 7.47 -2.96 20.43
C ASP A 206 8.48 -4.05 20.82
N GLU A 207 8.49 -4.41 22.11
CA GLU A 207 9.28 -5.51 22.67
C GLU A 207 8.74 -5.87 24.07
N ASP A 208 8.90 -7.13 24.49
CA ASP A 208 8.72 -7.54 25.88
C ASP A 208 9.97 -7.19 26.69
N LEU A 209 9.90 -6.06 27.39
CA LEU A 209 10.98 -5.48 28.16
C LEU A 209 10.75 -5.72 29.64
N ALA A 210 11.76 -6.29 30.30
CA ALA A 210 11.80 -6.36 31.76
C ALA A 210 11.92 -4.95 32.37
N ASP A 211 11.45 -4.80 33.62
CA ASP A 211 11.59 -3.55 34.36
C ASP A 211 13.08 -3.12 34.48
N GLY A 212 13.34 -1.82 34.33
CA GLY A 212 14.70 -1.28 34.28
C GLY A 212 15.46 -1.43 32.95
N SER A 213 14.93 -2.15 31.95
CA SER A 213 15.60 -2.31 30.64
C SER A 213 15.77 -0.97 29.91
N GLN A 214 16.89 -0.75 29.24
CA GLN A 214 17.12 0.50 28.49
C GLN A 214 16.30 0.51 27.19
N ILE A 215 15.55 1.59 26.96
CA ILE A 215 14.91 1.84 25.67
C ILE A 215 15.96 2.54 24.80
N THR A 216 16.38 1.87 23.73
CA THR A 216 17.41 2.34 22.80
C THR A 216 16.82 2.73 21.45
N GLU A 217 17.65 3.28 20.56
CA GLU A 217 17.27 3.62 19.18
C GLU A 217 16.94 2.41 18.28
N TYR A 218 17.20 1.18 18.75
CA TYR A 218 16.83 -0.04 18.02
C TYR A 218 15.40 -0.50 18.28
N HIS A 219 14.74 0.08 19.30
CA HIS A 219 13.36 -0.26 19.63
C HIS A 219 12.40 0.71 18.93
N GLN A 220 11.25 0.22 18.51
CA GLN A 220 10.13 1.10 18.14
C GLN A 220 9.36 1.49 19.40
N TRP A 221 9.13 2.79 19.61
CA TRP A 221 8.45 3.25 20.81
C TRP A 221 7.66 4.54 20.61
N PHE A 222 6.65 4.71 21.46
CA PHE A 222 5.85 5.91 21.61
C PHE A 222 5.89 6.36 23.07
N THR A 223 6.02 7.66 23.30
CA THR A 223 6.04 8.19 24.66
C THR A 223 5.33 9.53 24.79
N ALA A 224 4.69 9.75 25.94
CA ALA A 224 4.03 11.00 26.29
C ALA A 224 3.77 11.10 27.79
N ASP A 225 3.40 12.29 28.27
CA ASP A 225 3.06 12.53 29.68
C ASP A 225 1.70 11.94 30.04
N GLN A 226 0.82 11.74 29.06
CA GLN A 226 -0.51 11.15 29.22
C GLN A 226 -0.83 10.20 28.07
N ILE A 227 -1.47 9.08 28.39
CA ILE A 227 -1.93 8.10 27.41
C ILE A 227 -3.37 7.68 27.70
N SER A 228 -4.16 7.56 26.64
CA SER A 228 -5.54 7.09 26.68
C SER A 228 -5.83 6.26 25.43
N TYR A 229 -6.83 5.40 25.48
CA TYR A 229 -7.17 4.55 24.34
C TYR A 229 -8.67 4.34 24.17
N TRP A 230 -9.05 4.04 22.92
CA TRP A 230 -10.38 3.58 22.54
C TRP A 230 -10.30 2.18 21.97
N VAL A 231 -11.24 1.33 22.37
CA VAL A 231 -11.40 -0.04 21.84
C VAL A 231 -12.58 -0.07 20.87
N PHE A 232 -12.36 -0.57 19.67
CA PHE A 232 -13.40 -0.72 18.65
C PHE A 232 -13.51 -2.19 18.26
N PRO A 233 -14.51 -2.93 18.78
CA PRO A 233 -14.72 -4.33 18.40
C PRO A 233 -14.91 -4.47 16.89
N LYS A 234 -14.34 -5.52 16.29
CA LYS A 234 -14.54 -5.78 14.86
C LYS A 234 -16.03 -6.07 14.59
N HIS A 235 -16.60 -5.34 13.63
CA HIS A 235 -18.01 -5.37 13.25
C HIS A 235 -18.35 -6.37 12.14
N ASP A 236 -17.39 -7.19 11.71
CA ASP A 236 -17.64 -8.20 10.68
C ASP A 236 -18.55 -9.31 11.25
N PRO A 237 -19.56 -9.78 10.48
CA PRO A 237 -20.38 -10.92 10.88
C PRO A 237 -19.50 -12.14 11.16
N ILE A 238 -19.57 -12.69 12.37
CA ILE A 238 -18.86 -13.91 12.75
C ILE A 238 -19.70 -15.10 12.26
N LEU A 239 -19.55 -15.44 10.97
CA LEU A 239 -20.29 -16.54 10.37
C LEU A 239 -19.71 -17.90 10.80
N PRO A 240 -20.53 -18.87 11.25
CA PRO A 240 -20.14 -20.27 11.33
C PRO A 240 -19.69 -20.72 9.94
N SER A 241 -18.60 -21.47 9.88
CA SER A 241 -17.90 -21.81 8.64
C SER A 241 -18.73 -22.63 7.65
N SER A 242 -19.51 -21.94 6.81
CA SER A 242 -19.78 -22.39 5.44
C SER A 242 -18.82 -21.66 4.54
N LYS A 243 -17.64 -22.26 4.32
CA LYS A 243 -16.63 -21.88 3.31
C LYS A 243 -16.71 -20.42 2.83
N VAL A 244 -16.20 -19.51 3.65
CA VAL A 244 -15.38 -18.43 3.10
C VAL A 244 -13.99 -18.72 3.62
N VAL A 245 -13.23 -19.45 2.82
CA VAL A 245 -11.78 -19.41 2.91
C VAL A 245 -11.46 -17.93 2.68
N PRO A 246 -10.93 -17.17 3.66
CA PRO A 246 -10.33 -15.90 3.32
C PRO A 246 -9.31 -16.26 2.26
N PHE A 247 -9.42 -15.63 1.09
CA PHE A 247 -8.43 -15.82 0.05
C PHE A 247 -7.11 -15.36 0.67
N LYS A 248 -6.33 -16.27 1.28
CA LYS A 248 -4.89 -16.22 1.15
C LYS A 248 -4.72 -16.26 -0.36
N GLN A 249 -4.56 -15.10 -0.97
CA GLN A 249 -3.97 -15.02 -2.29
C GLN A 249 -2.53 -15.48 -2.07
N SER A 250 -2.33 -16.79 -1.92
CA SER A 250 -1.02 -17.42 -2.02
C SER A 250 -0.68 -17.32 -3.50
N GLY A 251 -0.21 -16.15 -3.90
CA GLY A 251 -0.01 -15.80 -5.28
C GLY A 251 0.02 -14.28 -5.42
N LYS A 252 0.92 -13.81 -6.28
CA LYS A 252 1.00 -12.40 -6.61
C LYS A 252 -0.33 -11.94 -7.21
N LEU A 253 -0.85 -10.82 -6.72
CA LEU A 253 -1.90 -10.06 -7.37
C LEU A 253 -1.34 -9.45 -8.65
N ARG A 254 -2.00 -9.70 -9.77
CA ARG A 254 -1.75 -8.95 -11.00
C ARG A 254 -2.54 -7.65 -10.94
N LEU A 255 -1.83 -6.53 -11.04
CA LEU A 255 -2.35 -5.20 -10.82
C LEU A 255 -2.13 -4.36 -12.06
N ALA A 256 -3.05 -3.43 -12.30
CA ALA A 256 -2.91 -2.39 -13.30
C ALA A 256 -2.93 -1.03 -12.61
N GLU A 257 -1.89 -0.22 -12.81
CA GLU A 257 -1.99 1.22 -12.58
C GLU A 257 -2.60 1.83 -13.83
N VAL A 258 -3.65 2.64 -13.68
CA VAL A 258 -4.35 3.28 -14.80
C VAL A 258 -4.38 4.79 -14.65
N ALA A 259 -4.35 5.49 -15.77
CA ALA A 259 -4.53 6.93 -15.86
C ALA A 259 -5.85 7.28 -16.57
N PHE A 260 -6.53 8.32 -16.12
CA PHE A 260 -7.73 8.86 -16.77
C PHE A 260 -7.36 10.09 -17.61
N GLU A 261 -8.10 10.32 -18.70
CA GLU A 261 -8.01 11.56 -19.46
C GLU A 261 -8.16 12.80 -18.55
N GLY A 262 -7.21 13.73 -18.64
CA GLY A 262 -7.21 15.00 -17.91
C GLY A 262 -6.53 15.00 -16.54
N TYR A 263 -6.06 13.87 -16.02
CA TYR A 263 -5.42 13.82 -14.69
C TYR A 263 -4.24 12.84 -14.72
N GLY A 264 -3.01 13.35 -14.73
CA GLY A 264 -1.76 12.56 -14.63
C GLY A 264 -1.56 11.83 -13.28
N LYS A 265 -2.66 11.53 -12.57
CA LYS A 265 -2.68 10.77 -11.33
C LYS A 265 -3.00 9.32 -11.65
N LEU A 266 -2.13 8.42 -11.17
CA LEU A 266 -2.31 6.98 -11.32
C LEU A 266 -3.27 6.42 -10.27
N TYR A 267 -4.05 5.42 -10.68
CA TYR A 267 -4.98 4.70 -9.84
C TYR A 267 -4.76 3.21 -9.99
N THR A 268 -4.59 2.48 -8.90
CA THR A 268 -4.35 1.03 -8.94
C THR A 268 -5.66 0.24 -8.96
N TYR A 269 -5.72 -0.79 -9.79
CA TYR A 269 -6.82 -1.76 -9.91
C TYR A 269 -6.27 -3.19 -9.94
N THR A 270 -7.07 -4.18 -9.56
CA THR A 270 -6.75 -5.58 -9.88
C THR A 270 -7.02 -5.86 -11.36
N CYS A 271 -6.11 -6.58 -12.02
CA CYS A 271 -6.18 -6.90 -13.44
C CYS A 271 -5.89 -8.40 -13.69
N PRO A 272 -6.84 -9.28 -13.31
CA PRO A 272 -6.63 -10.73 -13.39
C PRO A 272 -6.55 -11.26 -14.83
N ASP A 273 -7.13 -10.54 -15.80
CA ASP A 273 -7.10 -10.90 -17.21
C ASP A 273 -5.71 -10.65 -17.81
N ARG A 274 -4.98 -11.74 -18.09
CA ARG A 274 -3.61 -11.70 -18.60
C ARG A 274 -3.50 -11.28 -20.07
N SER A 275 -4.62 -11.18 -20.80
CA SER A 275 -4.59 -10.69 -22.19
C SER A 275 -4.34 -9.19 -22.29
N MET A 276 -4.64 -8.44 -21.23
CA MET A 276 -4.43 -6.99 -21.18
C MET A 276 -2.96 -6.69 -20.89
N THR A 277 -2.32 -5.79 -21.64
CA THR A 277 -0.92 -5.40 -21.46
C THR A 277 -0.80 -3.93 -21.03
N GLU A 278 0.45 -3.46 -20.88
CA GLU A 278 0.69 -2.01 -20.84
C GLU A 278 0.13 -1.36 -22.11
N ASP A 279 -0.20 -0.08 -22.01
CA ASP A 279 -0.75 0.77 -23.08
C ASP A 279 -2.19 0.46 -23.54
N ASP A 280 -2.78 -0.66 -23.12
CA ASP A 280 -4.18 -1.00 -23.38
C ASP A 280 -5.16 -0.02 -22.73
N TRP A 281 -6.26 0.26 -23.43
CA TRP A 281 -7.38 1.02 -22.90
C TRP A 281 -8.41 0.09 -22.28
N VAL A 282 -8.86 0.44 -21.07
CA VAL A 282 -9.74 -0.39 -20.25
C VAL A 282 -10.91 0.40 -19.68
N MET A 283 -11.99 -0.31 -19.36
CA MET A 283 -13.07 0.25 -18.56
C MET A 283 -12.86 -0.09 -17.09
N VAL A 284 -12.81 0.92 -16.23
CA VAL A 284 -12.62 0.76 -14.79
C VAL A 284 -13.76 1.42 -13.98
N PRO A 285 -14.22 0.80 -12.88
CA PRO A 285 -15.28 1.35 -12.05
C PRO A 285 -14.79 2.47 -11.12
N VAL A 286 -15.40 3.67 -11.16
CA VAL A 286 -15.05 4.82 -10.31
C VAL A 286 -16.17 5.20 -9.33
N GLY A 287 -15.80 5.86 -8.22
CA GLY A 287 -16.75 6.35 -7.22
C GLY A 287 -17.48 5.27 -6.43
N LYS A 288 -18.46 5.63 -5.60
CA LYS A 288 -19.26 4.67 -4.80
C LYS A 288 -20.22 3.84 -5.66
N GLU A 289 -20.74 4.45 -6.72
CA GLU A 289 -21.72 3.84 -7.64
C GLU A 289 -21.09 2.93 -8.70
N ASN A 290 -19.76 2.74 -8.69
CA ASN A 290 -19.03 1.93 -9.67
C ASN A 290 -19.32 2.28 -11.13
N VAL A 291 -19.47 3.57 -11.43
CA VAL A 291 -19.64 4.06 -12.80
C VAL A 291 -18.41 3.67 -13.61
N LEU A 292 -18.60 3.04 -14.77
CA LEU A 292 -17.48 2.66 -15.63
C LEU A 292 -16.94 3.89 -16.35
N LYS A 293 -15.63 4.09 -16.28
CA LYS A 293 -14.89 5.11 -17.01
C LYS A 293 -13.75 4.47 -17.79
N GLU A 294 -13.46 5.07 -18.93
CA GLU A 294 -12.30 4.73 -19.75
C GLU A 294 -11.02 5.22 -19.06
N ALA A 295 -10.00 4.37 -19.05
CA ALA A 295 -8.66 4.65 -18.53
C ALA A 295 -7.64 3.84 -19.33
N GLN A 296 -6.40 4.30 -19.37
CA GLN A 296 -5.30 3.56 -20.01
C GLN A 296 -4.46 2.85 -18.95
N ILE A 297 -4.06 1.62 -19.23
CA ILE A 297 -3.10 0.88 -18.40
C ILE A 297 -1.71 1.48 -18.57
N ILE A 298 -1.14 1.94 -17.47
CA ILE A 298 0.17 2.56 -17.36
C ILE A 298 1.23 1.58 -16.84
N ASN A 299 0.83 0.53 -16.15
CA ASN A 299 1.79 -0.43 -15.63
C ASN A 299 1.04 -1.70 -15.27
N ILE A 300 1.61 -2.85 -15.62
CA ILE A 300 1.15 -4.13 -15.12
C ILE A 300 2.27 -4.78 -14.35
N TYR A 301 1.96 -5.11 -13.10
CA TYR A 301 2.90 -5.81 -12.24
C TYR A 301 2.21 -6.85 -11.39
N GLU A 302 3.00 -7.81 -10.97
CA GLU A 302 2.60 -8.84 -10.03
C GLU A 302 3.25 -8.55 -8.69
N SER A 303 2.43 -8.33 -7.66
CA SER A 303 2.92 -8.08 -6.31
C SER A 303 2.15 -8.91 -5.30
N TYR A 304 2.81 -9.29 -4.22
CA TYR A 304 2.10 -9.88 -3.10
C TYR A 304 1.19 -8.83 -2.46
N PRO A 305 0.01 -9.23 -1.96
CA PRO A 305 -0.85 -8.32 -1.19
C PRO A 305 -0.11 -7.69 -0.01
N GLU A 306 0.83 -8.42 0.60
CA GLU A 306 1.61 -7.95 1.76
C GLU A 306 2.63 -6.86 1.40
N THR A 307 3.13 -6.83 0.16
CA THR A 307 4.11 -5.84 -0.32
C THR A 307 3.45 -4.65 -1.03
N LEU A 308 2.10 -4.60 -1.05
CA LEU A 308 1.34 -3.57 -1.74
C LEU A 308 1.15 -2.31 -0.90
N HIS A 309 1.97 -1.30 -1.12
CA HIS A 309 1.86 0.00 -0.48
C HIS A 309 0.77 0.88 -1.13
N LEU A 310 -0.51 0.53 -0.91
CA LEU A 310 -1.63 1.36 -1.34
C LEU A 310 -2.04 2.35 -0.24
N ASN A 311 -2.39 3.58 -0.64
CA ASN A 311 -2.96 4.60 0.26
C ASN A 311 -4.40 4.25 0.75
N PHE A 312 -4.88 3.02 0.50
CA PHE A 312 -6.21 2.55 0.85
C PHE A 312 -6.22 1.01 1.00
N PRO A 313 -7.15 0.44 1.79
CA PRO A 313 -7.24 -1.01 2.01
C PRO A 313 -7.43 -1.80 0.71
N LEU A 314 -6.81 -2.98 0.61
CA LEU A 314 -6.95 -3.92 -0.53
C LEU A 314 -8.42 -4.28 -0.83
N VAL A 315 -9.28 -4.35 0.19
CA VAL A 315 -10.73 -4.60 0.01
C VAL A 315 -11.46 -3.49 -0.74
N LYS A 316 -10.86 -2.30 -0.84
CA LYS A 316 -11.36 -1.18 -1.65
C LYS A 316 -10.74 -1.16 -3.04
N LEU A 317 -9.77 -2.03 -3.32
CA LEU A 317 -9.18 -2.18 -4.63
C LEU A 317 -10.22 -2.76 -5.58
N LYS A 318 -10.51 -2.03 -6.63
CA LYS A 318 -11.49 -2.44 -7.62
C LYS A 318 -10.80 -3.21 -8.74
N THR A 319 -11.59 -3.96 -9.50
CA THR A 319 -11.09 -4.74 -10.65
C THR A 319 -11.31 -3.98 -11.95
N VAL A 320 -10.35 -4.08 -12.86
CA VAL A 320 -10.55 -3.70 -14.27
C VAL A 320 -11.74 -4.48 -14.82
N ALA A 321 -12.74 -3.78 -15.36
CA ALA A 321 -14.00 -4.42 -15.73
C ALA A 321 -13.91 -5.15 -17.07
N LYS A 322 -13.23 -4.55 -18.06
CA LYS A 322 -12.98 -5.15 -19.38
C LYS A 322 -11.91 -4.37 -20.15
N LEU A 323 -11.27 -5.06 -21.10
CA LEU A 323 -10.54 -4.43 -22.19
C LEU A 323 -11.53 -3.61 -23.01
N TYR A 324 -11.17 -2.36 -23.28
CA TYR A 324 -11.92 -1.47 -24.15
C TYR A 324 -11.34 -1.52 -25.56
N SER A 325 -10.03 -1.27 -25.69
CA SER A 325 -9.26 -1.42 -26.92
C SER A 325 -7.80 -1.68 -26.58
N THR A 326 -7.05 -2.28 -27.49
CA THR A 326 -5.59 -2.32 -27.36
C THR A 326 -4.99 -0.94 -27.60
N PHE A 327 -3.67 -0.78 -27.40
CA PHE A 327 -2.96 0.44 -27.79
C PHE A 327 -3.37 0.90 -29.19
N ASN A 328 -3.61 2.20 -29.31
CA ASN A 328 -4.03 2.85 -30.54
C ASN A 328 -3.31 4.21 -30.62
N GLU A 329 -2.53 4.36 -31.69
CA GLU A 329 -1.67 5.52 -31.95
C GLU A 329 -2.45 6.85 -32.04
N GLU A 330 -3.64 6.84 -32.67
CA GLU A 330 -4.49 8.04 -32.78
C GLU A 330 -4.95 8.53 -31.41
N ARG A 331 -5.28 7.60 -30.51
CA ARG A 331 -5.68 7.90 -29.13
C ARG A 331 -4.50 8.38 -28.28
N ALA A 332 -3.31 7.85 -28.51
CA ALA A 332 -2.09 8.31 -27.83
C ALA A 332 -1.78 9.77 -28.23
N ILE A 333 -1.90 10.11 -29.51
CA ILE A 333 -1.77 11.49 -30.00
C ILE A 333 -2.84 12.40 -29.37
N GLU A 334 -4.11 11.99 -29.39
CA GLU A 334 -5.20 12.77 -28.78
C GLU A 334 -4.95 13.05 -27.30
N ARG A 335 -4.43 12.05 -26.56
CA ARG A 335 -4.04 12.18 -25.16
C ARG A 335 -2.98 13.27 -24.95
N VAL A 336 -1.89 13.25 -25.73
CA VAL A 336 -0.82 14.25 -25.66
C VAL A 336 -1.37 15.65 -25.97
N LEU A 337 -2.18 15.78 -27.02
CA LEU A 337 -2.77 17.05 -27.44
C LEU A 337 -3.78 17.61 -26.42
N THR A 338 -4.48 16.74 -25.69
CA THR A 338 -5.51 17.14 -24.72
C THR A 338 -4.91 17.48 -23.35
N LEU A 339 -3.85 16.81 -22.92
CA LEU A 339 -3.27 16.95 -21.56
C LEU A 339 -2.38 18.19 -21.35
N MET A 340 -1.74 18.74 -22.38
CA MET A 340 -0.61 19.68 -22.21
C MET A 340 -0.74 21.03 -22.95
N ASP A 341 -1.94 21.62 -23.00
CA ASP A 341 -2.14 22.97 -23.59
C ASP A 341 -1.63 23.11 -25.06
N LYS A 342 -1.60 22.01 -25.83
CA LYS A 342 -1.45 21.98 -27.30
C LYS A 342 -0.21 22.63 -27.91
N LYS A 343 0.92 22.74 -27.21
CA LYS A 343 2.14 23.32 -27.81
C LYS A 343 2.89 22.31 -28.69
N VAL A 344 2.51 22.23 -29.97
CA VAL A 344 3.14 21.40 -31.01
C VAL A 344 4.15 22.22 -31.79
N LEU A 345 5.34 21.66 -32.04
CA LEU A 345 6.26 22.18 -33.04
C LEU A 345 5.98 21.47 -34.36
N ASP A 346 5.35 22.18 -35.30
CA ASP A 346 5.18 21.70 -36.66
C ASP A 346 6.41 22.05 -37.49
N PHE A 347 7.23 21.04 -37.77
CA PHE A 347 8.48 21.21 -38.50
C PHE A 347 8.27 21.46 -40.00
N SER A 348 7.06 21.26 -40.53
CA SER A 348 6.73 21.64 -41.90
C SER A 348 6.51 23.15 -42.07
N THR A 349 6.20 23.84 -40.98
CA THR A 349 5.92 25.30 -40.96
C THR A 349 6.84 26.10 -40.05
N VAL A 350 7.83 25.45 -39.42
CA VAL A 350 8.78 26.08 -38.50
C VAL A 350 9.62 27.16 -39.20
N ASP A 351 9.99 28.22 -38.45
CA ASP A 351 10.95 29.22 -38.91
C ASP A 351 12.27 28.52 -39.32
N PRO A 352 12.79 28.75 -40.55
CA PRO A 352 14.08 28.21 -40.97
C PRO A 352 15.26 28.57 -40.06
N ASN A 353 15.12 29.60 -39.22
CA ASN A 353 16.12 30.00 -38.23
C ASN A 353 15.83 29.47 -36.82
N PHE A 354 14.92 28.51 -36.68
CA PHE A 354 14.64 27.88 -35.41
C PHE A 354 15.92 27.29 -34.80
N LYS A 355 16.08 27.50 -33.49
CA LYS A 355 17.24 27.01 -32.74
C LYS A 355 16.79 26.15 -31.58
N GLU A 356 15.89 26.66 -30.75
CA GLU A 356 15.36 25.91 -29.63
C GLU A 356 13.99 26.43 -29.16
N GLY A 357 13.25 25.58 -28.46
CA GLY A 357 12.01 25.95 -27.78
C GLY A 357 11.43 24.80 -26.96
N ILE A 358 10.51 25.12 -26.04
CA ILE A 358 9.80 24.11 -25.23
C ILE A 358 8.47 23.79 -25.88
N TYR A 359 8.23 22.51 -26.12
CA TYR A 359 7.06 21.93 -26.78
C TYR A 359 6.63 20.63 -26.08
N HIS A 360 5.48 20.11 -26.46
CA HIS A 360 4.92 18.86 -25.94
C HIS A 360 4.89 17.76 -27.00
N MET A 361 4.94 18.15 -28.27
CA MET A 361 4.95 17.26 -29.41
C MET A 361 5.72 17.92 -30.54
N LEU A 362 6.43 17.11 -31.31
CA LEU A 362 7.07 17.46 -32.57
C LEU A 362 6.31 16.78 -33.70
N GLU A 363 5.97 17.52 -34.75
CA GLU A 363 5.42 16.97 -35.99
C GLU A 363 6.48 17.09 -37.08
N THR A 364 6.85 15.95 -37.66
CA THR A 364 7.82 15.85 -38.77
C THR A 364 7.14 15.26 -40.00
N PRO A 365 7.80 15.25 -41.17
CA PRO A 365 7.25 14.60 -42.37
C PRO A 365 6.92 13.11 -42.20
N MET A 366 7.53 12.45 -41.20
CA MET A 366 7.38 11.02 -40.97
C MET A 366 6.26 10.74 -39.96
N GLY A 367 6.08 11.64 -38.99
CA GLY A 367 5.06 11.51 -37.96
C GLY A 367 5.28 12.43 -36.77
N TYR A 368 4.52 12.17 -35.72
CA TYR A 368 4.57 12.85 -34.44
C TYR A 368 5.56 12.16 -33.50
N PHE A 369 6.27 12.96 -32.71
CA PHE A 369 7.21 12.48 -31.69
C PHE A 369 6.97 13.21 -30.38
N TRP A 370 7.06 12.49 -29.27
CA TRP A 370 6.94 13.04 -27.92
C TRP A 370 7.72 12.20 -26.92
N ILE A 371 7.94 12.77 -25.73
CA ILE A 371 8.62 12.10 -24.64
C ILE A 371 7.61 11.75 -23.55
N GLU A 372 7.72 10.53 -23.04
CA GLU A 372 6.98 10.11 -21.85
C GLU A 372 7.91 9.79 -20.69
N LEU A 373 7.64 10.42 -19.55
CA LEU A 373 8.25 10.07 -18.27
C LEU A 373 7.27 9.21 -17.49
N ASN A 374 7.64 7.98 -17.16
CA ASN A 374 6.75 7.00 -16.53
C ASN A 374 5.40 6.90 -17.28
N GLN A 375 5.48 6.86 -18.61
CA GLN A 375 4.33 6.78 -19.53
C GLN A 375 3.33 7.95 -19.40
N GLN A 376 3.80 9.09 -18.88
CA GLN A 376 3.08 10.37 -18.91
C GLN A 376 3.79 11.32 -19.87
N PRO A 377 3.08 11.91 -20.85
CA PRO A 377 3.65 12.94 -21.69
C PRO A 377 4.19 14.10 -20.85
N ILE A 378 5.38 14.58 -21.17
CA ILE A 378 6.00 15.72 -20.49
C ILE A 378 6.45 16.78 -21.50
N PRO A 379 6.59 18.05 -21.08
CA PRO A 379 7.26 19.05 -21.91
C PRO A 379 8.70 18.64 -22.21
N MET A 380 9.14 18.99 -23.41
CA MET A 380 10.48 18.77 -23.90
C MET A 380 11.04 20.03 -24.53
N LYS A 381 12.32 20.31 -24.27
CA LYS A 381 13.09 21.30 -25.01
C LYS A 381 13.60 20.65 -26.28
N ILE A 382 13.16 21.17 -27.42
CA ILE A 382 13.64 20.78 -28.74
C ILE A 382 14.74 21.76 -29.13
N THR A 383 15.90 21.25 -29.53
CA THR A 383 17.04 22.04 -30.02
C THR A 383 17.46 21.51 -31.39
N GLN A 384 17.60 22.39 -32.38
CA GLN A 384 18.06 22.04 -33.72
C GLN A 384 19.56 22.26 -33.86
N TYR A 385 20.25 21.23 -34.37
CA TYR A 385 21.67 21.29 -34.67
C TYR A 385 21.88 21.45 -36.18
N HIS A 386 23.03 21.99 -36.55
CA HIS A 386 23.45 22.14 -37.93
C HIS A 386 24.88 21.63 -38.04
N PHE A 387 25.11 20.68 -38.93
CA PHE A 387 26.45 20.19 -39.23
C PHE A 387 27.14 21.13 -40.22
N VAL A 388 28.44 21.34 -40.01
CA VAL A 388 29.28 22.19 -40.87
C VAL A 388 29.94 21.37 -41.98
N ASP A 389 29.98 20.05 -41.83
CA ASP A 389 30.56 19.14 -42.80
C ASP A 389 29.53 18.74 -43.86
N ASP A 390 29.80 19.07 -45.12
CA ASP A 390 28.94 18.73 -46.26
C ASP A 390 28.90 17.21 -46.51
N GLU A 391 29.96 16.47 -46.11
CA GLU A 391 30.12 15.03 -46.34
C GLU A 391 29.08 14.20 -45.57
N TYR A 392 28.71 14.64 -44.37
CA TYR A 392 27.76 13.96 -43.48
C TYR A 392 26.47 14.76 -43.27
N SER A 393 26.10 15.55 -44.27
CA SER A 393 24.92 16.42 -44.17
C SER A 393 23.61 15.62 -44.07
N VAL A 394 22.75 16.10 -43.18
CA VAL A 394 21.38 15.61 -42.96
C VAL A 394 20.39 16.73 -43.22
N ASP A 395 19.15 16.40 -43.56
CA ASP A 395 18.09 17.40 -43.77
C ASP A 395 17.71 18.06 -42.43
N CYS A 396 17.76 17.29 -41.34
CA CYS A 396 17.55 17.81 -40.00
C CYS A 396 18.15 16.90 -38.93
N VAL A 397 18.58 17.50 -37.81
CA VAL A 397 18.93 16.84 -36.56
C VAL A 397 18.35 17.63 -35.39
N LEU A 398 17.66 16.94 -34.50
CA LEU A 398 16.98 17.52 -33.35
C LEU A 398 17.35 16.76 -32.08
N LYS A 399 17.66 17.51 -31.03
CA LYS A 399 17.74 17.01 -29.66
C LYS A 399 16.43 17.29 -28.94
N MET A 400 15.86 16.26 -28.32
CA MET A 400 14.64 16.30 -27.54
C MET A 400 14.97 16.03 -26.08
N GLN A 401 15.02 17.09 -25.25
CA GLN A 401 15.39 17.01 -23.84
C GLN A 401 14.16 17.11 -22.94
N PRO A 402 13.98 16.22 -21.96
CA PRO A 402 12.82 16.27 -21.07
C PRO A 402 12.91 17.44 -20.07
N ILE A 403 11.78 18.08 -19.77
CA ILE A 403 11.68 19.23 -18.85
C ILE A 403 10.80 18.87 -17.64
N GLY A 404 11.15 19.40 -16.46
CA GLY A 404 10.34 19.24 -15.24
C GLY A 404 10.49 17.88 -14.55
N VAL A 405 11.60 17.19 -14.81
CA VAL A 405 11.87 15.85 -14.29
C VAL A 405 12.48 15.92 -12.88
N THR A 406 12.05 15.02 -11.99
CA THR A 406 12.68 14.82 -10.67
C THR A 406 13.29 13.41 -10.61
N PRO A 407 14.62 13.26 -10.47
CA PRO A 407 15.31 11.97 -10.58
C PRO A 407 14.80 10.86 -9.65
N ASP A 408 14.42 11.20 -8.42
CA ASP A 408 14.01 10.24 -7.39
C ASP A 408 12.66 9.53 -7.69
N LYS A 409 12.00 9.88 -8.79
CA LYS A 409 10.68 9.35 -9.17
C LYS A 409 10.65 8.67 -10.53
N ILE A 410 11.80 8.49 -11.18
CA ILE A 410 11.89 7.98 -12.56
C ILE A 410 11.98 6.45 -12.54
N LYS A 411 11.06 5.79 -13.26
CA LYS A 411 11.10 4.37 -13.60
C LYS A 411 11.49 4.16 -15.06
N THR A 412 10.92 4.95 -15.99
CA THR A 412 11.22 4.87 -17.43
C THR A 412 11.14 6.25 -18.10
N LEU A 413 12.03 6.54 -19.06
CA LEU A 413 11.89 7.67 -19.99
C LEU A 413 11.91 7.14 -21.42
N LYS A 414 10.83 7.34 -22.17
CA LYS A 414 10.66 6.77 -23.52
C LYS A 414 10.48 7.87 -24.57
N LEU A 415 11.12 7.69 -25.74
CA LEU A 415 10.75 8.39 -26.96
C LEU A 415 9.64 7.60 -27.65
N LEU A 416 8.55 8.27 -27.97
CA LEU A 416 7.39 7.66 -28.63
C LEU A 416 7.15 8.35 -29.97
N SER A 417 6.53 7.60 -30.87
CA SER A 417 6.06 8.10 -32.14
C SER A 417 4.82 7.33 -32.59
N ASN A 418 4.05 7.91 -33.50
CA ASN A 418 2.96 7.22 -34.20
C ASN A 418 3.43 6.51 -35.48
N ILE A 419 4.75 6.42 -35.71
CA ILE A 419 5.29 5.67 -36.84
C ILE A 419 5.58 4.24 -36.39
N ASP A 420 5.12 3.28 -37.18
CA ASP A 420 5.44 1.87 -36.97
C ASP A 420 6.75 1.51 -37.66
N LEU A 421 7.86 1.64 -36.93
CA LEU A 421 9.21 1.31 -37.40
C LEU A 421 9.41 -0.19 -37.69
N THR A 422 8.54 -1.07 -37.19
CA THR A 422 8.61 -2.51 -37.52
C THR A 422 8.33 -2.78 -39.00
N THR A 423 7.71 -1.81 -39.68
CA THR A 423 7.44 -1.85 -41.13
C THR A 423 8.56 -1.22 -41.98
N TRP A 424 9.60 -0.67 -41.35
CA TRP A 424 10.73 -0.05 -42.02
C TRP A 424 11.90 -1.05 -42.11
N ASN A 425 12.79 -0.85 -43.07
CA ASN A 425 14.00 -1.65 -43.18
C ASN A 425 15.03 -1.10 -42.19
N GLU A 426 15.48 -1.91 -41.23
CA GLU A 426 16.64 -1.56 -40.41
C GLU A 426 17.88 -1.47 -41.31
N VAL A 427 18.61 -0.36 -41.21
CA VAL A 427 19.80 -0.07 -42.01
C VAL A 427 21.06 -0.34 -41.20
N ASP A 428 21.13 0.23 -39.99
CA ASP A 428 22.29 0.10 -39.12
C ASP A 428 21.93 0.37 -37.64
N VAL A 429 22.84 -0.03 -36.75
CA VAL A 429 22.80 0.25 -35.32
C VAL A 429 23.73 1.43 -35.03
N VAL A 430 23.18 2.47 -34.40
CA VAL A 430 23.95 3.63 -33.92
C VAL A 430 24.45 3.30 -32.53
N SER A 431 25.74 3.07 -32.36
CA SER A 431 26.31 2.75 -31.05
C SER A 431 27.75 3.25 -30.94
N ASP A 432 27.94 4.27 -30.10
CA ASP A 432 29.26 4.76 -29.74
C ASP A 432 29.32 5.22 -28.27
N GLU A 433 30.33 6.01 -27.91
CA GLU A 433 30.48 6.50 -26.52
C GLU A 433 29.48 7.60 -26.12
N PHE A 434 28.70 8.12 -27.07
CA PHE A 434 27.78 9.25 -26.90
C PHE A 434 26.31 8.89 -27.14
N GLY A 435 26.02 7.85 -27.91
CA GLY A 435 24.65 7.47 -28.26
C GLY A 435 24.42 5.98 -28.53
N GLU A 436 23.22 5.52 -28.22
CA GLU A 436 22.71 4.17 -28.51
C GLU A 436 21.35 4.28 -29.21
N GLY A 437 21.23 3.65 -30.38
CA GLY A 437 20.10 3.87 -31.28
C GLY A 437 20.18 3.05 -32.56
N TYR A 438 19.34 3.43 -33.51
CA TYR A 438 19.13 2.68 -34.75
C TYR A 438 18.77 3.62 -35.89
N GLN A 439 19.01 3.13 -37.11
CA GLN A 439 18.68 3.78 -38.36
C GLN A 439 17.77 2.88 -39.20
N TRP A 440 16.76 3.48 -39.82
CA TRP A 440 15.80 2.81 -40.69
C TRP A 440 15.63 3.51 -42.04
N GLU A 441 15.24 2.73 -43.05
CA GLU A 441 14.88 3.20 -44.38
C GLU A 441 13.44 2.78 -44.73
N LYS A 442 12.71 3.72 -45.33
CA LYS A 442 11.45 3.43 -45.99
C LYS A 442 11.19 4.44 -47.12
N ASP A 443 10.76 3.93 -48.27
CA ASP A 443 10.34 4.73 -49.43
C ASP A 443 11.39 5.79 -49.88
N GLY A 444 12.69 5.48 -49.77
CA GLY A 444 13.77 6.38 -50.17
C GLY A 444 14.07 7.47 -49.14
N PHE A 445 13.67 7.27 -47.89
CA PHE A 445 13.90 8.16 -46.77
C PHE A 445 14.63 7.43 -45.64
N THR A 446 15.66 8.06 -45.08
CA THR A 446 16.39 7.56 -43.92
C THR A 446 15.98 8.33 -42.68
N PHE A 447 15.64 7.60 -41.62
CA PHE A 447 15.37 8.14 -40.29
C PHE A 447 16.26 7.42 -39.28
N GLY A 448 16.73 8.13 -38.27
CA GLY A 448 17.38 7.50 -37.13
C GLY A 448 17.04 8.19 -35.83
N ALA A 449 17.14 7.42 -34.75
CA ALA A 449 16.90 7.87 -33.39
C ALA A 449 17.88 7.21 -32.43
N SER A 450 18.43 8.00 -31.50
CA SER A 450 19.30 7.52 -30.42
C SER A 450 18.92 8.12 -29.07
N GLY A 451 19.20 7.38 -28.00
CA GLY A 451 19.28 7.92 -26.65
C GLY A 451 20.71 8.34 -26.35
N ILE A 452 20.88 9.48 -25.69
CA ILE A 452 22.21 9.99 -25.32
C ILE A 452 22.76 9.17 -24.14
N ILE A 453 23.96 8.64 -24.27
CA ILE A 453 24.65 7.86 -23.23
C ILE A 453 25.38 8.82 -22.28
N THR A 454 25.17 8.64 -20.98
CA THR A 454 25.83 9.49 -19.96
C THR A 454 27.03 8.82 -19.28
N ASN A 455 27.27 7.54 -19.57
CA ASN A 455 28.37 6.75 -19.02
C ASN A 455 28.99 5.84 -20.09
N PHE A 456 30.32 5.83 -20.17
CA PHE A 456 31.12 5.04 -21.13
C PHE A 456 30.97 3.51 -21.01
N ASP A 457 30.16 3.00 -20.07
CA ASP A 457 29.94 1.57 -19.85
C ASP A 457 28.70 1.00 -20.59
N GLY A 458 27.95 1.81 -21.36
CA GLY A 458 27.02 1.33 -22.42
C GLY A 458 25.81 0.49 -22.00
N CYS A 459 25.09 0.85 -20.92
CA CYS A 459 23.94 0.07 -20.43
C CYS A 459 22.75 0.94 -19.97
N GLU A 460 22.63 2.17 -20.45
CA GLU A 460 21.59 3.12 -19.98
C GLU A 460 20.40 3.22 -20.93
N VAL A 461 20.61 2.94 -22.23
CA VAL A 461 19.61 3.05 -23.27
C VAL A 461 19.30 1.66 -23.83
N SER A 462 18.03 1.37 -23.97
CA SER A 462 17.50 0.13 -24.55
C SER A 462 16.52 0.48 -25.67
N SER A 463 16.14 -0.53 -26.46
CA SER A 463 15.14 -0.37 -27.54
C SER A 463 13.82 -1.01 -27.19
N SER A 464 12.74 -0.27 -27.41
CA SER A 464 11.37 -0.76 -27.21
C SER A 464 10.98 -1.81 -28.27
N GLU A 465 9.85 -2.49 -28.08
CA GLU A 465 9.27 -3.39 -29.11
C GLU A 465 8.96 -2.68 -30.43
N HIS A 466 8.88 -1.34 -30.41
CA HIS A 466 8.73 -0.47 -31.59
C HIS A 466 10.06 0.16 -32.05
N TYR A 467 11.19 -0.38 -31.60
CA TYR A 467 12.55 -0.01 -31.97
C TYR A 467 13.01 1.42 -31.62
N LEU A 468 12.17 2.25 -30.99
CA LEU A 468 12.59 3.56 -30.49
C LEU A 468 13.40 3.43 -29.19
N PRO A 469 14.42 4.30 -28.99
CA PRO A 469 15.27 4.29 -27.80
C PRO A 469 14.51 4.74 -26.55
N PHE A 470 14.86 4.14 -25.41
CA PHE A 470 14.36 4.54 -24.11
C PHE A 470 15.38 4.26 -23.01
N TYR A 471 15.24 4.96 -21.89
CA TYR A 471 16.09 4.76 -20.71
C TYR A 471 15.45 3.75 -19.75
N ASP A 472 16.10 2.62 -19.56
CA ASP A 472 15.73 1.57 -18.58
C ASP A 472 16.09 1.95 -17.14
N TYR A 473 17.11 2.81 -16.99
CA TYR A 473 17.58 3.30 -15.71
C TYR A 473 18.14 4.71 -15.85
N TRP A 474 17.90 5.55 -14.83
CA TRP A 474 18.32 6.95 -14.80
C TRP A 474 19.29 7.21 -13.66
N ARG A 475 20.49 7.73 -13.93
CA ARG A 475 21.44 8.08 -12.88
C ARG A 475 21.16 9.47 -12.34
N THR A 476 20.56 9.52 -11.16
CA THR A 476 20.34 10.76 -10.40
C THR A 476 21.61 11.59 -10.26
N GLU A 477 22.77 10.95 -10.07
CA GLU A 477 24.06 11.63 -9.95
C GLU A 477 24.46 12.40 -11.23
N MET A 478 24.30 11.79 -12.40
CA MET A 478 24.63 12.43 -13.68
C MET A 478 23.66 13.55 -14.03
N TYR A 479 22.37 13.33 -13.77
CA TYR A 479 21.35 14.36 -13.96
C TYR A 479 21.60 15.58 -13.05
N ASN A 480 21.89 15.35 -11.78
CA ASN A 480 22.20 16.42 -10.84
C ASN A 480 23.47 17.19 -11.22
N ARG A 481 24.41 16.53 -11.91
CA ARG A 481 25.62 17.16 -12.44
C ARG A 481 25.32 18.04 -13.64
N ASN A 482 24.56 17.52 -14.61
CA ASN A 482 24.04 18.31 -15.72
C ASN A 482 22.77 17.67 -16.29
N PRO A 483 21.60 18.32 -16.13
CA PRO A 483 20.35 17.86 -16.71
C PRO A 483 20.39 17.72 -18.24
N ASP A 484 21.31 18.44 -18.89
CA ASP A 484 21.44 18.42 -20.35
C ASP A 484 22.00 17.12 -20.91
N TYR A 485 22.53 16.22 -20.07
CA TYR A 485 23.06 14.93 -20.50
C TYR A 485 21.99 13.94 -20.95
N TYR A 486 20.73 14.12 -20.54
CA TYR A 486 19.66 13.22 -20.93
C TYR A 486 18.81 13.80 -22.06
N GLY A 487 18.42 12.93 -22.98
CA GLY A 487 17.55 13.27 -24.08
C GLY A 487 17.69 12.30 -25.24
N PHE A 488 16.87 12.51 -26.25
CA PHE A 488 16.90 11.72 -27.47
C PHE A 488 17.39 12.60 -28.62
N MET A 489 18.15 12.00 -29.53
CA MET A 489 18.46 12.59 -30.82
C MET A 489 17.58 11.94 -31.87
N ILE A 490 17.07 12.73 -32.80
CA ILE A 490 16.48 12.23 -34.04
C ILE A 490 17.09 12.97 -35.22
N ALA A 491 17.29 12.25 -36.31
CA ALA A 491 17.83 12.81 -37.54
C ALA A 491 17.17 12.17 -38.74
N TRP A 492 17.13 12.91 -39.85
CA TRP A 492 16.60 12.38 -41.10
C TRP A 492 17.21 13.02 -42.33
N LYS A 493 17.17 12.26 -43.44
CA LYS A 493 17.57 12.70 -44.77
C LYS A 493 16.95 11.81 -45.84
N LYS A 494 17.07 12.21 -47.11
CA LYS A 494 16.84 11.29 -48.23
C LYS A 494 17.84 10.15 -48.21
N PHE A 495 17.36 8.93 -48.49
CA PHE A 495 18.20 7.75 -48.57
C PHE A 495 19.20 7.84 -49.72
N VAL A 496 20.47 7.53 -49.42
CA VAL A 496 21.57 7.51 -50.40
C VAL A 496 22.05 6.07 -50.59
N SER A 497 22.50 5.42 -49.52
CA SER A 497 22.90 4.02 -49.48
C SER A 497 22.89 3.51 -48.04
N ILE A 498 23.01 2.19 -47.86
CA ILE A 498 23.20 1.57 -46.54
C ILE A 498 24.59 1.84 -45.94
N GLU A 499 25.54 2.34 -46.74
CA GLU A 499 26.90 2.69 -46.30
C GLU A 499 27.01 4.18 -45.89
N ASP A 500 25.91 4.94 -46.00
CA ASP A 500 25.88 6.36 -45.65
C ASP A 500 25.82 6.54 -44.13
N LEU A 501 26.92 7.00 -43.54
CA LEU A 501 27.08 7.23 -42.10
C LEU A 501 26.54 8.60 -41.64
N SER A 502 25.93 9.41 -42.51
CA SER A 502 25.49 10.77 -42.15
C SER A 502 24.53 10.79 -40.97
N ILE A 503 23.63 9.81 -40.87
CA ILE A 503 22.67 9.72 -39.76
C ILE A 503 23.35 9.23 -38.49
N ASP A 504 24.27 8.27 -38.59
CA ASP A 504 25.09 7.81 -37.47
C ASP A 504 25.86 8.98 -36.82
N PHE A 505 26.62 9.73 -37.62
CA PHE A 505 27.32 10.95 -37.16
C PHE A 505 26.39 12.07 -36.68
N ALA A 506 25.14 12.09 -37.12
CA ALA A 506 24.18 13.09 -36.68
C ALA A 506 23.59 12.79 -35.30
N LEU A 507 23.61 11.51 -34.90
CA LEU A 507 22.95 11.00 -33.70
C LEU A 507 23.92 10.78 -32.53
N THR A 508 25.22 10.95 -32.77
CA THR A 508 26.31 10.88 -31.79
C THR A 508 27.03 12.22 -31.66
#